data_AF-A0A0P6WC78-F1
#
_entry.id   AF-A0A0P6WC78-F1
#
_cell.length_a   1.000
_cell.length_b   1.000
_cell.length_c   1.000
_cell.angle_alpha   90.00
_cell.angle_beta   90.00
_cell.angle_gamma   90.00
#
_symmetry.space_group_name_H-M   'P 1'
#
loop_
_entity.id
_entity.type
_entity.pdbx_description
1 polymer ?
#
loop_
_entity_poly.entity_id
_entity_poly.type
_entity_poly.pdbx_seq_one_letter_code
_entity_poly.pdbx_strand_id
1 'polypeptide(L)'
;MRGDRLVSILLLLQTHGRMTAKALAEKLEVSERTIHRDMDALSGTGIPVVAERGQNGGWSLIEDYRTDLTGLKESEIRALFVSPSVHLLDDLGLTRTTEEARNKLIASLPSTYRENAKDVWNRIHIDTSSWRKQKDKTASLEIIKEAIFQEIKLVITYERADGETDDRVVEPLGLVAKGDLWYLVAAKENGDIRNYRVSRIHHAEPLDGTFERPKGFDLAQYWTSSTQSFIKRLPSFEVKVAVAPQALSRLTFTGRFARVLEVGERRGAEWIPVTLSFDTEEEAKGYLIGFADQVNIKEPADLKQKVLEMAEATVSFYRRME
;
A
#
# COMPACT_ATOMS: atom_id res chain seq x y z
N MET A 1 14.07 -6.24 28.26
CA MET A 1 13.37 -4.99 28.65
C MET A 1 12.14 -5.34 29.51
N ARG A 2 11.40 -4.37 30.08
CA ARG A 2 10.23 -4.68 30.94
C ARG A 2 9.13 -5.43 30.16
N GLY A 3 8.90 -5.08 28.89
CA GLY A 3 7.93 -5.73 28.00
C GLY A 3 8.22 -7.22 27.79
N ASP A 4 9.44 -7.57 27.38
CA ASP A 4 9.85 -8.96 27.15
C ASP A 4 9.67 -9.85 28.39
N ARG A 5 9.91 -9.27 29.58
CA ARG A 5 9.73 -9.99 30.84
C ARG A 5 8.27 -10.24 31.19
N LEU A 6 7.39 -9.28 30.93
CA LEU A 6 5.94 -9.45 31.11
C LEU A 6 5.40 -10.56 30.19
N VAL A 7 5.84 -10.58 28.93
CA VAL A 7 5.50 -11.65 27.97
C VAL A 7 6.02 -13.01 28.46
N SER A 8 7.26 -13.05 28.98
CA SER A 8 7.85 -14.28 29.51
C SER A 8 7.10 -14.82 30.73
N ILE A 9 6.64 -13.95 31.64
CA ILE A 9 5.80 -14.32 32.79
C ILE A 9 4.50 -14.98 32.32
N LEU A 10 3.83 -14.41 31.31
CA LEU A 10 2.59 -14.96 30.77
C LEU A 10 2.77 -16.36 30.20
N LEU A 11 3.81 -16.56 29.38
CA LEU A 11 4.11 -17.87 28.78
C LEU A 11 4.43 -18.92 29.85
N LEU A 12 5.16 -18.55 30.90
CA LEU A 12 5.50 -19.43 32.01
C LEU A 12 4.24 -19.87 32.78
N LEU A 13 3.33 -18.93 33.07
CA LEU A 13 2.05 -19.23 33.73
C LEU A 13 1.11 -20.05 32.84
N GLN A 14 1.08 -19.83 31.53
CA GLN A 14 0.30 -20.65 30.61
C GLN A 14 0.82 -22.09 30.51
N THR A 15 2.14 -22.26 30.47
CA THR A 15 2.77 -23.57 30.30
C THR A 15 2.70 -24.42 31.57
N HIS A 16 2.91 -23.80 32.74
CA HIS A 16 2.99 -24.51 34.02
C HIS A 16 1.70 -24.38 34.86
N GLY A 17 0.72 -23.60 34.40
CA GLY A 17 -0.53 -23.30 35.08
C GLY A 17 -0.36 -22.36 36.27
N ARG A 18 0.45 -22.77 37.26
CA ARG A 18 0.66 -22.05 38.52
C ARG A 18 2.14 -22.05 38.89
N MET A 19 2.65 -20.87 39.27
CA MET A 19 4.06 -20.72 39.67
C MET A 19 4.23 -19.75 40.84
N THR A 20 5.17 -20.02 41.74
CA THR A 20 5.50 -19.11 42.84
C THR A 20 6.26 -17.87 42.34
N ALA A 21 6.20 -16.77 43.10
CA ALA A 21 7.00 -15.58 42.80
C ALA A 21 8.50 -15.91 42.76
N LYS A 22 8.97 -16.77 43.66
CA LYS A 22 10.34 -17.29 43.69
C LYS A 22 10.73 -18.05 42.42
N ALA A 23 9.89 -18.98 41.95
CA ALA A 23 10.19 -19.75 40.74
C ALA A 23 10.23 -18.88 39.48
N LEU A 24 9.35 -17.87 39.41
CA LEU A 24 9.37 -16.88 38.32
C LEU A 24 10.60 -15.98 38.40
N ALA A 25 10.99 -15.56 39.61
CA ALA A 25 12.18 -14.76 39.87
C ALA A 25 13.47 -15.48 39.46
N GLU A 26 13.58 -16.76 39.80
CA GLU A 26 14.72 -17.62 39.41
C GLU A 26 14.78 -17.81 37.89
N LYS A 27 13.66 -18.15 37.23
CA LYS A 27 13.64 -18.37 35.77
C LYS A 27 13.91 -17.11 34.94
N LEU A 28 13.57 -15.93 35.48
CA LEU A 28 13.69 -14.66 34.78
C LEU A 28 14.88 -13.83 35.28
N GLU A 29 15.70 -14.40 36.17
CA GLU A 29 16.89 -13.77 36.74
C GLU A 29 16.62 -12.38 37.36
N VAL A 30 15.51 -12.26 38.09
CA VAL A 30 15.09 -11.03 38.77
C VAL A 30 14.72 -11.28 40.23
N SER A 31 14.47 -10.21 40.99
CA SER A 31 13.97 -10.34 42.36
C SER A 31 12.48 -10.65 42.43
N GLU A 32 12.03 -11.32 43.49
CA GLU A 32 10.59 -11.55 43.75
C GLU A 32 9.80 -10.24 43.81
N ARG A 33 10.39 -9.16 44.35
CA ARG A 33 9.82 -7.81 44.34
C ARG A 33 9.53 -7.31 42.92
N THR A 34 10.38 -7.66 41.96
CA THR A 34 10.18 -7.31 40.54
C THR A 34 9.02 -8.11 39.95
N ILE A 35 8.91 -9.40 40.28
CA ILE A 35 7.77 -10.24 39.87
C ILE A 35 6.46 -9.65 40.41
N HIS A 36 6.38 -9.29 41.68
CA HIS A 36 5.18 -8.65 42.25
C HIS A 36 4.79 -7.38 41.48
N ARG A 37 5.75 -6.49 41.22
CA ARG A 37 5.49 -5.25 40.45
C ARG A 37 5.08 -5.52 39.00
N ASP A 38 5.56 -6.61 38.42
CA ASP A 38 5.20 -7.02 37.07
C ASP A 38 3.82 -7.68 37.03
N MET A 39 3.41 -8.41 38.08
CA MET A 39 2.02 -8.89 38.24
C MET A 39 1.03 -7.73 38.39
N ASP A 40 1.38 -6.70 39.16
CA ASP A 40 0.57 -5.47 39.26
C ASP A 40 0.43 -4.78 37.90
N ALA A 41 1.49 -4.79 37.09
CA ALA A 41 1.47 -4.23 35.75
C ALA A 41 0.59 -5.05 34.79
N LEU A 42 0.70 -6.38 34.83
CA LEU A 42 -0.17 -7.28 34.05
C LEU A 42 -1.64 -7.06 34.41
N SER A 43 -1.96 -7.02 35.72
CA SER A 43 -3.30 -6.73 36.21
C SER A 43 -3.81 -5.36 35.75
N GLY A 44 -2.97 -4.32 35.82
CA GLY A 44 -3.29 -2.97 35.34
C GLY A 44 -3.52 -2.87 33.82
N THR A 45 -3.09 -3.87 33.05
CA THR A 45 -3.35 -3.97 31.59
C THR A 45 -4.57 -4.85 31.26
N GLY A 46 -5.34 -5.27 32.26
CA GLY A 46 -6.53 -6.10 32.06
C GLY A 46 -6.26 -7.60 31.94
N ILE A 47 -5.04 -8.05 32.26
CA ILE A 47 -4.71 -9.48 32.27
C ILE A 47 -5.08 -10.08 33.63
N PRO A 48 -5.93 -11.12 33.67
CA PRO A 48 -6.48 -11.65 34.92
C PRO A 48 -5.50 -12.60 35.62
N VAL A 49 -4.48 -12.03 36.27
CA VAL A 49 -3.56 -12.76 37.16
C VAL A 49 -4.15 -12.87 38.57
N VAL A 50 -4.06 -14.06 39.16
CA VAL A 50 -4.58 -14.37 40.50
C VAL A 50 -3.44 -14.86 41.38
N ALA A 51 -3.41 -14.40 42.63
CA ALA A 51 -2.53 -14.93 43.66
C ALA A 51 -3.30 -15.81 44.63
N GLU A 52 -2.89 -17.07 44.75
CA GLU A 52 -3.32 -17.95 45.84
C GLU A 52 -2.25 -18.00 46.93
N ARG A 53 -2.68 -17.90 48.20
CA ARG A 53 -1.80 -17.98 49.37
C ARG A 53 -1.74 -19.40 49.90
N GLY A 54 -0.58 -19.82 50.42
CA GLY A 54 -0.38 -21.12 51.08
C GLY A 54 0.90 -21.83 50.62
N GLN A 55 1.16 -23.02 51.17
CA GLN A 55 2.36 -23.80 50.89
C GLN A 55 2.46 -24.27 49.42
N ASN A 56 1.32 -24.39 48.74
CA ASN A 56 1.20 -24.65 47.29
C ASN A 56 0.60 -23.44 46.53
N GLY A 57 0.70 -22.25 47.14
CA GLY A 57 0.23 -21.00 46.55
C GLY A 57 1.12 -20.53 45.40
N GLY A 58 0.68 -19.51 44.69
CA GLY A 58 1.40 -18.98 43.54
C GLY A 58 0.53 -18.07 42.69
N TRP A 59 1.15 -17.56 41.64
CA TRP A 59 0.47 -16.83 40.58
C TRP A 59 -0.05 -17.81 39.54
N SER A 60 -1.27 -17.59 39.08
CA SER A 60 -1.85 -18.27 37.94
C SER A 60 -2.70 -17.30 37.14
N LEU A 61 -3.07 -17.70 35.93
CA LEU A 61 -4.10 -17.03 35.16
C LEU A 61 -5.46 -17.64 35.54
N ILE A 62 -6.55 -16.87 35.46
CA ILE A 62 -7.90 -17.44 35.61
C ILE A 62 -8.09 -18.57 34.58
N GLU A 63 -8.75 -19.66 34.99
CA GLU A 63 -9.09 -20.79 34.10
C GLU A 63 -9.77 -20.27 32.82
N ASP A 64 -9.44 -20.86 31.67
CA ASP A 64 -9.81 -20.44 30.32
C ASP A 64 -9.16 -19.16 29.76
N TYR A 65 -8.18 -18.54 30.45
CA TYR A 65 -7.31 -17.54 29.82
C TYR A 65 -6.30 -18.20 28.86
N ARG A 66 -6.82 -18.68 27.72
CA ARG A 66 -6.04 -18.98 26.52
C ARG A 66 -5.86 -17.69 25.73
N THR A 67 -4.82 -17.64 24.90
CA THR A 67 -4.46 -16.51 24.02
C THR A 67 -5.60 -16.15 23.05
N ASP A 68 -6.65 -15.53 23.57
CA ASP A 68 -7.52 -14.65 22.83
C ASP A 68 -6.72 -13.38 22.51
N LEU A 69 -7.03 -12.70 21.41
CA LEU A 69 -6.40 -11.44 21.00
C LEU A 69 -6.79 -10.26 21.94
N THR A 70 -6.87 -10.48 23.25
CA THR A 70 -7.35 -9.52 24.28
C THR A 70 -6.46 -8.29 24.42
N GLY A 71 -5.23 -8.33 23.89
CA GLY A 71 -4.33 -7.18 23.88
C GLY A 71 -4.60 -6.17 22.78
N LEU A 72 -5.44 -6.51 21.79
CA LEU A 72 -5.80 -5.60 20.70
C LEU A 72 -7.01 -4.74 21.08
N LYS A 73 -6.89 -3.44 20.85
CA LYS A 73 -8.02 -2.52 20.92
C LYS A 73 -9.01 -2.85 19.80
N GLU A 74 -10.27 -2.51 20.01
CA GLU A 74 -11.31 -2.69 19.00
C GLU A 74 -10.95 -2.05 17.64
N SER A 75 -10.28 -0.88 17.65
CA SER A 75 -9.79 -0.22 16.43
C SER A 75 -8.69 -1.01 15.71
N GLU A 76 -7.82 -1.69 16.47
CA GLU A 76 -6.73 -2.53 15.93
C GLU A 76 -7.31 -3.83 15.36
N ILE A 77 -8.28 -4.43 16.04
CA ILE A 77 -9.05 -5.59 15.55
C ILE A 77 -9.79 -5.23 14.25
N ARG A 78 -10.45 -4.06 14.21
CA ARG A 78 -11.13 -3.56 13.00
C ARG A 78 -10.17 -3.33 11.83
N ALA A 79 -8.95 -2.85 12.09
CA ALA A 79 -7.93 -2.66 11.05
C ALA A 79 -7.49 -3.99 10.43
N LEU A 80 -7.42 -5.08 11.20
CA LEU A 80 -7.11 -6.43 10.69
C LEU A 80 -8.22 -6.99 9.80
N PHE A 81 -9.45 -6.46 9.86
CA PHE A 81 -10.56 -6.88 9.00
C PHE A 81 -10.63 -6.11 7.68
N VAL A 82 -9.85 -5.05 7.50
CA VAL A 82 -9.73 -4.42 6.18
C VAL A 82 -8.88 -5.37 5.32
N SER A 83 -9.55 -6.25 4.57
CA SER A 83 -8.88 -7.28 3.78
C SER A 83 -7.92 -6.62 2.78
N PRO A 84 -6.70 -7.15 2.60
CA PRO A 84 -5.94 -6.89 1.39
C PRO A 84 -6.80 -7.22 0.17
N SER A 85 -6.54 -6.57 -0.95
CA SER A 85 -7.35 -6.81 -2.14
C SER A 85 -7.25 -8.28 -2.57
N VAL A 86 -8.41 -8.90 -2.83
CA VAL A 86 -8.50 -10.31 -3.22
C VAL A 86 -7.63 -10.61 -4.45
N HIS A 87 -7.58 -9.68 -5.41
CA HIS A 87 -6.73 -9.80 -6.59
C HIS A 87 -5.24 -9.83 -6.25
N LEU A 88 -4.78 -8.93 -5.36
CA LEU A 88 -3.37 -8.90 -4.95
C LEU A 88 -2.98 -10.17 -4.18
N LEU A 89 -3.91 -10.74 -3.41
CA LEU A 89 -3.71 -12.01 -2.74
C LEU A 89 -3.66 -13.18 -3.74
N ASP A 90 -4.46 -13.12 -4.80
CA ASP A 90 -4.46 -14.11 -5.88
C ASP A 90 -3.17 -14.09 -6.69
N ASP A 91 -2.69 -12.89 -7.04
CA ASP A 91 -1.39 -12.69 -7.69
C ASP A 91 -0.22 -13.25 -6.85
N LEU A 92 -0.38 -13.32 -5.53
CA LEU A 92 0.61 -13.90 -4.62
C LEU A 92 0.40 -15.40 -4.37
N GLY A 93 -0.70 -15.99 -4.85
CA GLY A 93 -1.10 -17.38 -4.58
C GLY A 93 -1.63 -17.62 -3.15
N LEU A 94 -2.06 -16.57 -2.45
CA LEU A 94 -2.42 -16.59 -1.03
C LEU A 94 -3.92 -16.61 -0.75
N THR A 95 -4.78 -16.63 -1.78
CA THR A 95 -6.24 -16.52 -1.65
C THR A 95 -6.84 -17.55 -0.68
N ARG A 96 -6.50 -18.83 -0.84
CA ARG A 96 -7.00 -19.92 0.02
C ARG A 96 -6.46 -19.86 1.44
N THR A 97 -5.16 -19.56 1.58
CA THR A 97 -4.48 -19.45 2.88
C THR A 97 -5.02 -18.27 3.69
N THR A 98 -5.47 -17.20 3.02
CA THR A 98 -6.02 -16.01 3.67
C THR A 98 -7.42 -16.27 4.20
N GLU A 99 -8.30 -16.96 3.45
CA GLU A 99 -9.62 -17.38 3.95
C GLU A 99 -9.51 -18.28 5.20
N GLU A 100 -8.56 -19.22 5.21
CA GLU A 100 -8.31 -20.09 6.37
C GLU A 100 -7.71 -19.33 7.56
N ALA A 101 -6.69 -18.49 7.32
CA ALA A 101 -6.09 -17.64 8.36
C ALA A 101 -7.13 -16.68 8.95
N ARG A 102 -8.02 -16.13 8.11
CA ARG A 102 -9.14 -15.29 8.51
C ARG A 102 -10.13 -16.03 9.39
N ASN A 103 -10.56 -17.22 9.01
CA ASN A 103 -11.47 -18.02 9.82
C ASN A 103 -10.86 -18.37 11.18
N LYS A 104 -9.54 -18.66 11.22
CA LYS A 104 -8.79 -18.87 12.46
C LYS A 104 -8.71 -17.59 13.31
N LEU A 105 -8.49 -16.42 12.69
CA LEU A 105 -8.48 -15.12 13.38
C LEU A 105 -9.83 -14.84 14.04
N ILE A 106 -10.95 -15.03 13.33
CA ILE A 106 -12.31 -14.84 13.87
C ILE A 106 -12.56 -15.77 15.05
N ALA A 107 -12.15 -17.04 14.91
CA ALA A 107 -12.33 -18.03 15.96
C ALA A 107 -11.54 -17.68 17.23
N SER A 108 -10.40 -16.99 17.09
CA SER A 108 -9.55 -16.53 18.20
C SER A 108 -9.98 -15.20 18.85
N LEU A 109 -11.07 -14.59 18.40
CA LEU A 109 -11.58 -13.35 18.98
C LEU A 109 -12.62 -13.61 20.09
N PRO A 110 -12.72 -12.73 21.09
CA PRO A 110 -13.82 -12.75 22.06
C PRO A 110 -15.18 -12.64 21.36
N SER A 111 -16.20 -13.31 21.90
CA SER A 111 -17.55 -13.40 21.31
C SER A 111 -18.16 -12.04 20.95
N THR A 112 -17.93 -11.01 21.79
CA THR A 112 -18.40 -9.63 21.60
C THR A 112 -17.93 -8.99 20.29
N TYR A 113 -16.77 -9.41 19.76
CA TYR A 113 -16.19 -8.84 18.55
C TYR A 113 -16.46 -9.68 17.30
N ARG A 114 -16.89 -10.95 17.43
CA ARG A 114 -17.09 -11.86 16.30
C ARG A 114 -18.23 -11.42 15.37
N GLU A 115 -19.34 -10.93 15.92
CA GLU A 115 -20.48 -10.48 15.12
C GLU A 115 -20.17 -9.18 14.37
N ASN A 116 -19.54 -8.22 15.03
CA ASN A 116 -19.08 -6.97 14.41
C ASN A 116 -18.01 -7.21 13.32
N ALA A 117 -17.12 -8.19 13.51
CA ALA A 117 -16.13 -8.59 12.51
C ALA A 117 -16.77 -9.09 11.20
N LYS A 118 -17.77 -9.97 11.32
CA LYS A 118 -18.52 -10.50 10.18
C LYS A 118 -19.28 -9.40 9.43
N ASP A 119 -19.85 -8.45 10.16
CA ASP A 119 -20.60 -7.33 9.58
C ASP A 119 -19.72 -6.37 8.77
N VAL A 120 -18.52 -6.01 9.26
CA VAL A 120 -17.57 -5.15 8.54
C VAL A 120 -17.17 -5.75 7.19
N TRP A 121 -16.90 -7.06 7.12
CA TRP A 121 -16.53 -7.71 5.86
C TRP A 121 -17.64 -7.82 4.84
N ASN A 122 -18.88 -8.01 5.30
CA ASN A 122 -20.02 -8.02 4.39
C ASN A 122 -20.32 -6.61 3.83
N ARG A 123 -19.73 -5.57 4.42
CA ARG A 123 -19.97 -4.16 4.06
C ARG A 123 -18.81 -3.50 3.32
N ILE A 124 -17.58 -4.01 3.48
CA ILE A 124 -16.38 -3.42 2.89
C ILE A 124 -15.68 -4.46 2.01
N HIS A 125 -15.81 -4.31 0.70
CA HIS A 125 -15.11 -5.10 -0.31
C HIS A 125 -14.01 -4.25 -0.96
N ILE A 126 -12.75 -4.69 -0.86
CA ILE A 126 -11.61 -4.01 -1.49
C ILE A 126 -11.25 -4.74 -2.79
N ASP A 127 -11.85 -4.27 -3.87
CA ASP A 127 -11.45 -4.61 -5.22
C ASP A 127 -10.46 -3.55 -5.73
N THR A 128 -9.21 -3.95 -5.97
CA THR A 128 -8.22 -3.07 -6.57
C THR A 128 -8.15 -3.23 -8.09
N SER A 129 -8.88 -4.19 -8.66
CA SER A 129 -8.79 -4.53 -10.08
C SER A 129 -9.25 -3.40 -11.00
N SER A 130 -8.54 -3.23 -12.11
CA SER A 130 -9.03 -2.42 -13.23
C SER A 130 -10.21 -3.12 -13.91
N TRP A 131 -11.22 -2.34 -14.29
CA TRP A 131 -12.36 -2.78 -15.12
C TRP A 131 -11.93 -3.44 -16.43
N ARG A 132 -10.71 -3.15 -16.93
CA ARG A 132 -10.08 -3.82 -18.07
C ARG A 132 -8.97 -4.74 -17.56
N LYS A 133 -9.18 -6.05 -17.66
CA LYS A 133 -8.18 -7.08 -17.31
C LYS A 133 -7.05 -7.09 -18.33
N GLN A 134 -5.80 -6.97 -17.88
CA GLN A 134 -4.63 -7.28 -18.68
C GLN A 134 -4.04 -8.58 -18.12
N LYS A 135 -4.18 -9.68 -18.86
CA LYS A 135 -4.17 -11.06 -18.33
C LYS A 135 -2.80 -11.76 -18.35
N ASP A 136 -1.74 -11.10 -18.81
CA ASP A 136 -0.58 -11.81 -19.38
C ASP A 136 0.73 -11.79 -18.56
N LYS A 137 0.77 -11.40 -17.28
CA LYS A 137 2.07 -11.12 -16.60
C LYS A 137 2.34 -11.85 -15.28
N THR A 138 1.67 -12.96 -15.02
CA THR A 138 1.83 -13.76 -13.80
C THR A 138 3.15 -14.53 -13.73
N ALA A 139 3.72 -14.96 -14.86
CA ALA A 139 4.94 -15.78 -14.87
C ALA A 139 6.17 -15.03 -14.33
N SER A 140 6.41 -13.80 -14.78
CA SER A 140 7.52 -12.98 -14.29
C SER A 140 7.36 -12.61 -12.81
N LEU A 141 6.12 -12.50 -12.31
CA LEU A 141 5.86 -12.13 -10.92
C LEU A 141 6.32 -13.22 -9.96
N GLU A 142 6.07 -14.50 -10.25
CA GLU A 142 6.55 -15.61 -9.40
C GLU A 142 8.08 -15.68 -9.36
N ILE A 143 8.75 -15.51 -10.51
CA ILE A 143 10.22 -15.47 -10.57
C ILE A 143 10.77 -14.30 -9.74
N ILE A 144 10.16 -13.12 -9.86
CA ILE A 144 10.55 -11.93 -9.09
C ILE A 144 10.35 -12.16 -7.58
N LYS A 145 9.23 -12.75 -7.16
CA LYS A 145 8.96 -13.08 -5.75
C LYS A 145 10.06 -13.98 -5.20
N GLU A 146 10.35 -15.07 -5.89
CA GLU A 146 11.36 -16.04 -5.45
C GLU A 146 12.74 -15.39 -5.34
N ALA A 147 13.14 -14.61 -6.35
CA ALA A 147 14.43 -13.93 -6.35
C ALA A 147 14.58 -12.90 -5.21
N ILE A 148 13.50 -12.23 -4.80
CA ILE A 148 13.52 -11.33 -3.62
C ILE A 148 13.77 -12.14 -2.34
N PHE A 149 13.10 -13.27 -2.16
CA PHE A 149 13.23 -14.10 -0.96
C PHE A 149 14.58 -14.80 -0.87
N GLN A 150 15.12 -15.22 -2.01
CA GLN A 150 16.42 -15.90 -2.09
C GLN A 150 17.61 -14.95 -2.23
N GLU A 151 17.35 -13.63 -2.31
CA GLU A 151 18.37 -12.60 -2.54
C GLU A 151 19.21 -12.86 -3.81
N ILE A 152 18.54 -13.30 -4.88
CA ILE A 152 19.15 -13.64 -6.18
C ILE A 152 18.99 -12.48 -7.16
N LYS A 153 20.02 -12.22 -7.97
CA LYS A 153 19.98 -11.18 -9.00
C LYS A 153 19.10 -11.62 -10.17
N LEU A 154 18.50 -10.66 -10.87
CA LEU A 154 17.68 -10.92 -12.05
C LEU A 154 18.26 -10.22 -13.28
N VAL A 155 18.18 -10.87 -14.45
CA VAL A 155 18.10 -10.17 -15.73
C VAL A 155 16.64 -9.96 -16.05
N ILE A 156 16.27 -8.72 -16.35
CA ILE A 156 14.92 -8.36 -16.79
C ILE A 156 14.97 -7.71 -18.17
N THR A 157 14.07 -8.12 -19.07
CA THR A 157 13.80 -7.39 -20.32
C THR A 157 12.70 -6.38 -20.05
N TYR A 158 13.05 -5.10 -20.01
CA TYR A 158 12.16 -4.03 -19.57
C TYR A 158 11.73 -3.13 -20.72
N GLU A 159 10.41 -2.92 -20.86
CA GLU A 159 9.85 -1.95 -21.80
C GLU A 159 9.84 -0.55 -21.18
N ARG A 160 10.51 0.38 -21.85
CA ARG A 160 10.57 1.80 -21.50
C ARG A 160 9.30 2.53 -21.94
N ALA A 161 9.16 3.78 -21.51
CA ALA A 161 7.98 4.59 -21.84
C ALA A 161 7.88 4.96 -23.33
N ASP A 162 9.01 4.95 -24.05
CA ASP A 162 9.12 5.16 -25.50
C ASP A 162 8.80 3.89 -26.31
N GLY A 163 8.53 2.76 -25.64
CA GLY A 163 8.24 1.47 -26.27
C GLY A 163 9.48 0.65 -26.62
N GLU A 164 10.68 1.18 -26.41
CA GLU A 164 11.92 0.39 -26.59
C GLU A 164 12.10 -0.58 -25.42
N THR A 165 12.68 -1.75 -25.71
CA THR A 165 13.01 -2.76 -24.71
C THR A 165 14.51 -2.84 -24.49
N ASP A 166 14.94 -2.87 -23.23
CA ASP A 166 16.33 -3.08 -22.86
C ASP A 166 16.50 -4.10 -21.73
N ASP A 167 17.57 -4.90 -21.81
CA ASP A 167 17.92 -5.87 -20.78
C ASP A 167 18.68 -5.20 -19.65
N ARG A 168 18.32 -5.54 -18.41
CA ARG A 168 18.88 -4.93 -17.20
C ARG A 168 19.17 -5.98 -16.15
N VAL A 169 20.38 -5.95 -15.60
CA VAL A 169 20.72 -6.66 -14.37
C VAL A 169 20.25 -5.84 -13.18
N VAL A 170 19.48 -6.47 -12.29
CA VAL A 170 18.93 -5.83 -11.11
C VAL A 170 19.03 -6.72 -9.86
N GLU A 171 19.16 -6.09 -8.71
CA GLU A 171 19.15 -6.71 -7.39
C GLU A 171 17.78 -6.45 -6.74
N PRO A 172 16.85 -7.42 -6.76
CA PRO A 172 15.46 -7.20 -6.41
C PRO A 172 15.26 -7.03 -4.90
N LEU A 173 14.87 -5.83 -4.46
CA LEU A 173 14.72 -5.48 -3.04
C LEU A 173 13.30 -5.65 -2.51
N GLY A 174 12.27 -5.64 -3.35
CA GLY A 174 10.91 -5.83 -2.86
C GLY A 174 9.83 -5.55 -3.89
N LEU A 175 8.62 -6.00 -3.58
CA LEU A 175 7.42 -5.75 -4.38
C LEU A 175 6.50 -4.78 -3.67
N VAL A 176 5.98 -3.81 -4.41
CA VAL A 176 4.98 -2.86 -3.94
C VAL A 176 3.75 -2.94 -4.83
N ALA A 177 2.60 -3.19 -4.23
CA ALA A 177 1.31 -3.02 -4.87
C ALA A 177 0.83 -1.57 -4.70
N LYS A 178 0.50 -0.90 -5.81
CA LYS A 178 -0.13 0.43 -5.81
C LYS A 178 -1.31 0.41 -6.78
N GLY A 179 -2.53 0.34 -6.22
CA GLY A 179 -3.73 0.03 -7.01
C GLY A 179 -3.72 -1.44 -7.43
N ASP A 180 -4.05 -1.71 -8.69
CA ASP A 180 -3.89 -3.01 -9.38
C ASP A 180 -2.48 -3.25 -9.92
N LEU A 181 -1.54 -2.32 -9.72
CA LEU A 181 -0.23 -2.38 -10.34
C LEU A 181 0.84 -2.83 -9.35
N TRP A 182 1.61 -3.83 -9.79
CA TRP A 182 2.84 -4.26 -9.14
C TRP A 182 4.05 -3.46 -9.60
N TYR A 183 4.89 -3.08 -8.64
CA TYR A 183 6.18 -2.45 -8.85
C TYR A 183 7.28 -3.26 -8.16
N LEU A 184 8.30 -3.64 -8.91
CA LEU A 184 9.56 -4.16 -8.39
C LEU A 184 10.45 -2.98 -7.99
N VAL A 185 10.84 -2.91 -6.73
CA VAL A 185 11.91 -2.04 -6.26
C VAL A 185 13.21 -2.83 -6.32
N ALA A 186 14.20 -2.35 -7.07
CA ALA A 186 15.47 -3.05 -7.24
C ALA A 186 16.64 -2.07 -7.35
N ALA A 187 17.81 -2.49 -6.85
CA ALA A 187 19.05 -1.77 -7.05
C ALA A 187 19.67 -2.15 -8.41
N LYS A 188 20.33 -1.18 -9.04
CA LYS A 188 21.23 -1.40 -10.17
C LYS A 188 22.63 -1.76 -9.66
N GLU A 189 23.50 -2.25 -10.54
CA GLU A 189 24.90 -2.54 -10.22
C GLU A 189 25.67 -1.34 -9.61
N ASN A 190 25.29 -0.11 -9.98
CA ASN A 190 25.90 1.11 -9.43
C ASN A 190 25.33 1.51 -8.04
N GLY A 191 24.44 0.72 -7.45
CA GLY A 191 23.76 0.98 -6.18
C GLY A 191 22.51 1.85 -6.28
N ASP A 192 22.17 2.38 -7.46
CA ASP A 192 20.96 3.20 -7.63
C ASP A 192 19.70 2.35 -7.50
N ILE A 193 18.83 2.71 -6.55
CA ILE A 193 17.53 2.04 -6.37
C ILE A 193 16.49 2.67 -7.29
N ARG A 194 15.76 1.82 -8.02
CA ARG A 194 14.76 2.22 -9.03
C ARG A 194 13.47 1.43 -8.84
N ASN A 195 12.39 1.97 -9.38
CA ASN A 195 11.07 1.35 -9.38
C ASN A 195 10.75 0.87 -10.81
N TYR A 196 10.46 -0.41 -10.98
CA TYR A 196 10.12 -1.04 -12.23
C TYR A 196 8.67 -1.52 -12.18
N ARG A 197 7.81 -0.96 -13.03
CA ARG A 197 6.44 -1.48 -13.17
C ARG A 197 6.50 -2.91 -13.71
N VAL A 198 6.04 -3.89 -12.94
CA VAL A 198 6.14 -5.32 -13.30
C VAL A 198 5.41 -5.60 -14.61
N SER A 199 4.31 -4.88 -14.87
CA SER A 199 3.60 -5.01 -16.15
C SER A 199 4.38 -4.51 -17.38
N ARG A 200 5.59 -3.97 -17.22
CA ARG A 200 6.52 -3.62 -18.31
C ARG A 200 7.74 -4.54 -18.37
N ILE A 201 7.86 -5.50 -17.46
CA ILE A 201 8.84 -6.58 -17.55
C ILE A 201 8.24 -7.64 -18.47
N HIS A 202 8.87 -7.86 -19.62
CA HIS A 202 8.47 -8.90 -20.56
C HIS A 202 9.04 -10.25 -20.18
N HIS A 203 10.28 -10.25 -19.71
CA HIS A 203 11.00 -11.45 -19.30
C HIS A 203 11.79 -11.19 -18.01
N ALA A 204 11.90 -12.20 -17.15
CA ALA A 204 12.69 -12.15 -15.93
C ALA A 204 13.35 -13.52 -15.72
N GLU A 205 14.67 -13.53 -15.57
CA GLU A 205 15.45 -14.75 -15.31
C GLU A 205 16.38 -14.56 -14.12
N PRO A 206 16.48 -15.55 -13.21
CA PRO A 206 17.48 -15.55 -12.16
C PRO A 206 18.88 -15.68 -12.77
N LEU A 207 19.81 -14.90 -12.24
CA LEU A 207 21.22 -15.03 -12.50
C LEU A 207 21.89 -15.89 -11.44
N ASP A 208 23.03 -16.46 -11.80
CA ASP A 208 23.90 -17.11 -10.83
C ASP A 208 24.49 -16.07 -9.86
N GLY A 209 24.34 -16.35 -8.56
CA GLY A 209 24.88 -15.53 -7.48
C GLY A 209 23.83 -14.72 -6.72
N THR A 210 24.12 -14.47 -5.45
CA THR A 210 23.29 -13.65 -4.57
C THR A 210 23.78 -12.20 -4.53
N PHE A 211 22.96 -11.30 -4.01
CA PHE A 211 23.36 -9.94 -3.66
C PHE A 211 23.21 -9.72 -2.16
N GLU A 212 23.97 -8.79 -1.58
CA GLU A 212 23.78 -8.40 -0.18
C GLU A 212 22.69 -7.33 -0.11
N ARG A 213 21.57 -7.65 0.53
CA ARG A 213 20.51 -6.67 0.78
C ARG A 213 21.06 -5.51 1.64
N PRO A 214 20.84 -4.24 1.27
CA PRO A 214 21.35 -3.11 2.06
C PRO A 214 20.82 -3.12 3.50
N LYS A 215 21.74 -3.05 4.47
CA LYS A 215 21.40 -3.09 5.90
C LYS A 215 20.51 -1.91 6.28
N GLY A 216 19.38 -2.20 6.92
CA GLY A 216 18.41 -1.18 7.32
C GLY A 216 17.53 -0.64 6.19
N PHE A 217 17.54 -1.27 5.01
CA PHE A 217 16.61 -0.90 3.94
C PHE A 217 15.15 -1.21 4.32
N ASP A 218 14.33 -0.18 4.40
CA ASP A 218 12.90 -0.26 4.60
C ASP A 218 12.16 0.04 3.28
N LEU A 219 11.46 -0.97 2.77
CA LEU A 219 10.75 -0.89 1.49
C LEU A 219 9.63 0.15 1.50
N ALA A 220 8.88 0.26 2.61
CA ALA A 220 7.75 1.18 2.73
C ALA A 220 8.22 2.63 2.84
N GLN A 221 9.27 2.87 3.63
CA GLN A 221 9.91 4.18 3.77
C GLN A 221 10.54 4.63 2.44
N TYR A 222 11.26 3.73 1.76
CA TYR A 222 11.81 4.01 0.44
C TYR A 222 10.71 4.33 -0.56
N TRP A 223 9.65 3.51 -0.65
CA TRP A 223 8.56 3.73 -1.60
C TRP A 223 7.87 5.08 -1.41
N THR A 224 7.59 5.43 -0.15
CA THR A 224 6.98 6.72 0.19
C THR A 224 7.88 7.89 -0.25
N SER A 225 9.17 7.81 0.05
CA SER A 225 10.15 8.85 -0.30
C SER A 225 10.36 8.96 -1.83
N SER A 226 10.44 7.82 -2.50
CA SER A 226 10.66 7.69 -3.94
C SER A 226 9.46 8.22 -4.73
N THR A 227 8.24 7.86 -4.33
CA THR A 227 7.02 8.35 -4.98
C THR A 227 6.78 9.83 -4.76
N GLN A 228 7.04 10.36 -3.56
CA GLN A 228 6.99 11.82 -3.33
C GLN A 228 8.02 12.57 -4.16
N SER A 229 9.24 12.05 -4.25
CA SER A 229 10.29 12.65 -5.07
C SER A 229 9.95 12.60 -6.55
N PHE A 230 9.35 11.49 -7.02
CA PHE A 230 8.84 11.36 -8.38
C PHE A 230 7.76 12.40 -8.67
N ILE A 231 6.74 12.53 -7.80
CA ILE A 231 5.66 13.52 -7.95
C ILE A 231 6.20 14.95 -8.01
N LYS A 232 7.22 15.27 -7.20
CA LYS A 232 7.87 16.60 -7.21
C LYS A 232 8.70 16.87 -8.47
N ARG A 233 9.16 15.83 -9.15
CA ARG A 233 9.97 15.91 -10.38
C ARG A 233 9.14 15.76 -11.64
N LEU A 234 7.86 15.39 -11.54
CA LEU A 234 6.97 15.40 -12.68
C LEU A 234 7.01 16.82 -13.27
N PRO A 235 7.24 16.97 -14.58
CA PRO A 235 7.14 18.28 -15.20
C PRO A 235 5.73 18.80 -14.93
N SER A 236 5.59 20.09 -14.65
CA SER A 236 4.29 20.71 -14.46
C SER A 236 4.10 21.74 -15.54
N PHE A 237 3.05 21.59 -16.33
CA PHE A 237 2.61 22.56 -17.30
C PHE A 237 1.31 23.20 -16.81
N GLU A 238 1.40 24.43 -16.33
CA GLU A 238 0.25 25.18 -15.82
C GLU A 238 -0.48 25.87 -16.98
N VAL A 239 -1.81 25.75 -16.98
CA VAL A 239 -2.68 26.37 -17.97
C VAL A 239 -3.81 27.09 -17.25
N LYS A 240 -3.99 28.37 -17.56
CA LYS A 240 -5.15 29.13 -17.12
C LYS A 240 -6.20 29.10 -18.20
N VAL A 241 -7.40 28.67 -17.83
CA VAL A 241 -8.54 28.55 -18.73
C VAL A 241 -9.76 29.26 -18.16
N ALA A 242 -10.66 29.68 -19.03
CA ALA A 242 -12.02 30.04 -18.64
C ALA A 242 -12.94 28.92 -19.10
N VAL A 243 -13.77 28.38 -18.21
CA VAL A 243 -14.54 27.14 -18.41
C VAL A 243 -16.03 27.45 -18.31
N ALA A 244 -16.83 26.92 -19.23
CA ALA A 244 -18.27 27.04 -19.14
C ALA A 244 -18.81 26.27 -17.92
N PRO A 245 -19.84 26.75 -17.20
CA PRO A 245 -20.35 26.12 -15.97
C PRO A 245 -20.68 24.63 -16.12
N GLN A 246 -21.19 24.21 -17.28
CA GLN A 246 -21.51 22.82 -17.60
C GLN A 246 -20.28 21.90 -17.76
N ALA A 247 -19.13 22.46 -18.12
CA ALA A 247 -17.88 21.70 -18.29
C ALA A 247 -17.11 21.53 -16.99
N LEU A 248 -17.38 22.36 -15.97
CA LEU A 248 -16.65 22.33 -14.70
C LEU A 248 -16.75 20.98 -14.00
N SER A 249 -17.94 20.35 -14.01
CA SER A 249 -18.14 19.01 -13.45
C SER A 249 -17.28 17.98 -14.17
N ARG A 250 -17.25 17.99 -15.51
CA ARG A 250 -16.46 17.07 -16.33
C ARG A 250 -14.96 17.28 -16.15
N LEU A 251 -14.54 18.52 -15.91
CA LEU A 251 -13.15 18.92 -15.72
C LEU A 251 -12.61 18.52 -14.33
N THR A 252 -13.47 18.53 -13.31
CA THR A 252 -13.18 18.10 -11.93
C THR A 252 -13.39 16.60 -11.70
N PHE A 253 -14.18 15.93 -12.55
CA PHE A 253 -14.59 14.53 -12.37
C PHE A 253 -13.44 13.53 -12.39
N THR A 254 -12.42 13.76 -13.24
CA THR A 254 -11.46 12.69 -13.53
C THR A 254 -10.22 12.71 -12.65
N GLY A 255 -9.76 13.86 -12.13
CA GLY A 255 -8.56 14.01 -11.28
C GLY A 255 -7.25 13.38 -11.82
N ARG A 256 -7.31 12.75 -12.99
CA ARG A 256 -6.38 11.77 -13.56
C ARG A 256 -5.65 12.33 -14.77
N PHE A 257 -6.25 13.33 -15.42
CA PHE A 257 -5.72 13.94 -16.64
C PHE A 257 -5.35 15.42 -16.46
N ALA A 258 -5.90 16.08 -15.42
CA ALA A 258 -5.56 17.45 -15.04
C ALA A 258 -5.73 17.60 -13.53
N ARG A 259 -4.76 18.25 -12.88
CA ARG A 259 -4.91 18.69 -11.49
C ARG A 259 -5.53 20.09 -11.49
N VAL A 260 -6.68 20.24 -10.85
CA VAL A 260 -7.30 21.55 -10.63
C VAL A 260 -6.57 22.23 -9.47
N LEU A 261 -5.85 23.31 -9.76
CA LEU A 261 -5.11 24.08 -8.74
C LEU A 261 -6.00 25.14 -8.09
N GLU A 262 -6.81 25.82 -8.90
CA GLU A 262 -7.66 26.91 -8.45
C GLU A 262 -8.93 26.97 -9.30
N VAL A 263 -10.06 27.26 -8.65
CA VAL A 263 -11.33 27.56 -9.30
C VAL A 263 -11.77 28.92 -8.79
N GLY A 264 -11.84 29.91 -9.68
CA GLY A 264 -12.27 31.25 -9.32
C GLY A 264 -13.78 31.37 -9.12
N GLU A 265 -14.23 32.56 -8.74
CA GLU A 265 -15.61 32.80 -8.33
C GLU A 265 -16.62 32.66 -9.48
N ARG A 266 -17.74 31.99 -9.20
CA ARG A 266 -18.83 31.71 -10.15
C ARG A 266 -19.85 32.87 -10.29
N ARG A 267 -19.53 34.11 -9.91
CA ARG A 267 -20.53 35.21 -9.75
C ARG A 267 -21.25 35.57 -11.07
N GLY A 268 -22.30 34.85 -11.41
CA GLY A 268 -23.13 35.08 -12.61
C GLY A 268 -22.38 35.04 -13.94
N ALA A 269 -21.12 34.58 -13.94
CA ALA A 269 -20.25 34.63 -15.10
C ALA A 269 -20.57 33.48 -16.05
N GLU A 270 -20.66 33.80 -17.34
CA GLU A 270 -20.76 32.82 -18.44
C GLU A 270 -19.55 31.89 -18.47
N TRP A 271 -18.42 32.34 -17.92
CA TRP A 271 -17.15 31.63 -17.86
C TRP A 271 -16.56 31.68 -16.45
N ILE A 272 -16.06 30.54 -15.98
CA ILE A 272 -15.42 30.38 -14.67
C ILE A 272 -13.90 30.25 -14.90
N PRO A 273 -13.06 31.14 -14.34
CA PRO A 273 -11.61 30.98 -14.44
C PRO A 273 -11.16 29.77 -13.62
N VAL A 274 -10.31 28.94 -14.22
CA VAL A 274 -9.75 27.72 -13.62
C VAL A 274 -8.27 27.62 -13.97
N THR A 275 -7.45 27.31 -12.98
CA THR A 275 -6.03 27.01 -13.16
C THR A 275 -5.83 25.50 -13.11
N LEU A 276 -5.26 24.96 -14.19
CA LEU A 276 -4.99 23.54 -14.36
C LEU A 276 -3.50 23.27 -14.40
N SER A 277 -3.10 22.10 -13.93
CA SER A 277 -1.75 21.58 -14.09
C SER A 277 -1.78 20.22 -14.76
N PHE A 278 -0.95 20.08 -15.79
CA PHE A 278 -0.71 18.87 -16.57
C PHE A 278 0.74 18.41 -16.40
N ASP A 279 1.04 17.16 -16.74
CA ASP A 279 2.43 16.66 -16.67
C ASP A 279 3.23 17.11 -17.90
N THR A 280 2.57 17.39 -19.03
CA THR A 280 3.20 17.89 -20.27
C THR A 280 2.30 18.85 -21.04
N GLU A 281 2.89 19.62 -21.97
CA GLU A 281 2.14 20.45 -22.92
C GLU A 281 1.26 19.61 -23.85
N GLU A 282 1.75 18.45 -24.32
CA GLU A 282 0.98 17.56 -25.21
C GLU A 282 -0.29 17.03 -24.55
N GLU A 283 -0.21 16.63 -23.29
CA GLU A 283 -1.39 16.24 -22.51
C GLU A 283 -2.37 17.40 -22.34
N ALA A 284 -1.87 18.61 -22.07
CA ALA A 284 -2.70 19.80 -21.98
C ALA A 284 -3.45 20.03 -23.31
N LYS A 285 -2.77 19.99 -24.45
CA LYS A 285 -3.38 20.14 -25.78
C LYS A 285 -4.46 19.07 -26.03
N GLY A 286 -4.11 17.80 -25.85
CA GLY A 286 -4.99 16.65 -26.04
C GLY A 286 -6.23 16.67 -25.14
N TYR A 287 -6.06 17.08 -23.89
CA TYR A 287 -7.17 17.18 -22.95
C TYR A 287 -8.10 18.36 -23.27
N LEU A 288 -7.52 19.55 -23.51
CA LEU A 288 -8.28 20.77 -23.71
C LEU A 288 -9.09 20.76 -25.00
N ILE A 289 -8.55 20.22 -26.10
CA ILE A 289 -9.30 20.11 -27.36
C ILE A 289 -10.59 19.28 -27.19
N GLY A 290 -10.58 18.29 -26.28
CA GLY A 290 -11.73 17.42 -26.02
C GLY A 290 -12.92 18.15 -25.41
N PHE A 291 -12.73 19.37 -24.90
CA PHE A 291 -13.81 20.23 -24.42
C PHE A 291 -14.36 21.17 -25.49
N ALA A 292 -13.76 21.20 -26.68
CA ALA A 292 -14.20 22.01 -27.82
C ALA A 292 -14.47 23.49 -27.42
N ASP A 293 -15.71 23.93 -27.55
CA ASP A 293 -16.17 25.30 -27.30
C ASP A 293 -16.46 25.58 -25.81
N GLN A 294 -16.27 24.62 -24.91
CA GLN A 294 -16.61 24.76 -23.49
C GLN A 294 -15.41 25.21 -22.62
N VAL A 295 -14.23 25.34 -23.22
CA VAL A 295 -12.99 25.77 -22.54
C VAL A 295 -12.26 26.79 -23.40
N ASN A 296 -11.91 27.92 -22.81
CA ASN A 296 -11.19 29.02 -23.45
C ASN A 296 -9.81 29.19 -22.80
N ILE A 297 -8.75 28.88 -23.54
CA ILE A 297 -7.36 28.97 -23.08
C ILE A 297 -6.95 30.43 -22.95
N LYS A 298 -6.50 30.83 -21.75
CA LYS A 298 -6.01 32.18 -21.44
C LYS A 298 -4.48 32.23 -21.40
N GLU A 299 -3.85 31.27 -20.73
CA GLU A 299 -2.38 31.17 -20.63
C GLU A 299 -1.93 29.70 -20.65
N PRO A 300 -0.76 29.39 -21.25
CA PRO A 300 0.09 30.31 -22.01
C PRO A 300 -0.48 30.58 -23.42
N ALA A 301 -0.14 31.74 -24.00
CA ALA A 301 -0.78 32.23 -25.23
C ALA A 301 -0.47 31.38 -26.47
N ASP A 302 0.72 30.77 -26.52
CA ASP A 302 1.16 29.88 -27.59
C ASP A 302 0.38 28.56 -27.60
N LEU A 303 -0.08 28.07 -26.43
CA LEU A 303 -0.89 26.85 -26.33
C LEU A 303 -2.18 26.96 -27.15
N LYS A 304 -2.81 28.14 -27.17
CA LYS A 304 -4.02 28.38 -27.96
C LYS A 304 -3.76 28.15 -29.45
N GLN A 305 -2.63 28.62 -29.97
CA GLN A 305 -2.25 28.44 -31.37
C GLN A 305 -1.99 26.96 -31.68
N LYS A 306 -1.28 26.26 -30.79
CA LYS A 306 -1.00 24.83 -30.97
C LYS A 306 -2.26 23.95 -30.94
N VAL A 307 -3.25 24.31 -30.11
CA VAL A 307 -4.55 23.62 -30.10
C VAL A 307 -5.33 23.87 -31.39
N LEU A 308 -5.26 25.09 -31.94
CA LEU A 308 -5.87 25.42 -33.24
C LEU A 308 -5.27 24.56 -34.36
N GLU A 309 -3.95 24.49 -34.44
CA GLU A 309 -3.23 23.66 -35.43
C GLU A 309 -3.62 22.18 -35.31
N MET A 310 -3.77 21.68 -34.08
CA MET A 310 -4.20 20.30 -33.84
C MET A 310 -5.65 20.04 -34.28
N ALA A 311 -6.54 21.02 -34.09
CA ALA A 311 -7.92 20.95 -34.57
C ALA A 311 -7.98 20.94 -36.10
N GLU A 312 -7.21 21.81 -36.76
CA GLU A 312 -7.11 21.87 -38.22
C GLU A 312 -6.54 20.58 -38.82
N ALA A 313 -5.51 20.01 -38.18
CA ALA A 313 -4.94 18.72 -38.58
C ALA A 313 -5.96 17.58 -38.46
N THR A 314 -6.74 17.58 -37.37
CA THR A 314 -7.82 16.59 -37.14
C THR A 314 -8.88 16.68 -38.24
N VAL A 315 -9.37 17.88 -38.52
CA VAL A 315 -10.36 18.11 -39.60
C VAL A 315 -9.80 17.68 -40.96
N SER A 316 -8.55 18.04 -41.25
CA SER A 316 -7.88 17.68 -42.51
C SER A 316 -7.62 16.19 -42.65
N PHE A 317 -7.41 15.46 -41.55
CA PHE A 317 -7.28 14.01 -41.56
C PHE A 317 -8.60 13.34 -41.98
N TYR A 318 -9.71 13.68 -41.32
CA TYR A 318 -10.99 13.06 -41.61
C TYR A 318 -11.53 13.41 -43.00
N ARG A 319 -11.32 14.64 -43.47
CA ARG A 319 -11.69 15.04 -44.85
C ARG A 319 -10.93 14.28 -45.95
N ARG A 320 -9.75 13.72 -45.66
CA ARG A 320 -8.97 12.91 -46.63
C ARG A 320 -9.36 11.44 -46.64
N MET A 321 -10.09 10.99 -45.63
CA MET A 321 -10.56 9.61 -45.47
C MET A 321 -11.96 9.40 -46.06
N GLU A 322 -12.64 10.48 -46.46
CA GLU A 322 -13.82 10.49 -47.32
C GLU A 322 -13.41 10.37 -48.80
#